data_AF-A0A1Q7YH35-F1
#
_entry.id   AF-A0A1Q7YH35-F1
#
_cell.length_a   1.000
_cell.length_b   1.000
_cell.length_c   1.000
_cell.angle_alpha   90.00
_cell.angle_beta   90.00
_cell.angle_gamma   90.00
#
_symmetry.space_group_name_H-M   'P 1'
#
loop_
_entity.id
_entity.type
_entity.pdbx_description
1 polymer ?
#
loop_
_entity_poly.entity_id
_entity_poly.type
_entity_poly.pdbx_seq_one_letter_code
_entity_poly.pdbx_strand_id
1 'polypeptide(L)'
;MEILQPILTSLIGLIGVLIGLFINEYFRRRNRVELYSKEIFQKRLSVYEKLYEKIYKISPIAHDIMENPKYSEEERHEIWSSVVFDMAKFMDSNELYLNENITVHCVSALIGVEDVYYMEDPEEKKGEIENFTKSIANARKMIKAETGLEALDKLFSSISKAKHESEIISYYQKLKRELKK
;
A
#
# COMPACT_ATOMS: atom_id res chain seq x y z
N MET A 1 44.60 -54.81 16.28
CA MET A 1 44.09 -53.45 16.55
C MET A 1 44.25 -52.50 15.35
N GLU A 2 44.85 -52.93 14.22
CA GLU A 2 45.13 -52.07 13.05
C GLU A 2 43.96 -51.94 12.05
N ILE A 3 42.98 -52.85 12.06
CA ILE A 3 41.85 -52.85 11.10
C ILE A 3 40.73 -51.88 11.51
N LEU A 4 40.64 -51.50 12.80
CA LEU A 4 39.56 -50.64 13.31
C LEU A 4 39.70 -49.17 12.89
N GLN A 5 40.94 -48.70 12.74
CA GLN A 5 41.28 -47.31 12.41
C GLN A 5 40.87 -46.88 10.99
N PRO A 6 41.11 -47.67 9.92
CA PRO A 6 40.66 -47.33 8.57
C PRO A 6 39.13 -47.37 8.41
N ILE A 7 38.44 -48.23 9.17
CA ILE A 7 36.97 -48.31 9.17
C ILE A 7 36.39 -47.06 9.85
N LEU A 8 36.95 -46.65 10.99
CA LEU A 8 36.50 -45.46 11.73
C LEU A 8 36.71 -44.17 10.92
N THR A 9 37.85 -44.03 10.25
CA THR A 9 38.14 -42.87 9.37
C THR A 9 37.20 -42.82 8.16
N SER A 10 36.89 -43.96 7.55
CA SER A 10 35.92 -44.05 6.46
C SER A 10 34.50 -43.68 6.92
N LEU A 11 34.10 -44.10 8.12
CA LEU A 11 32.82 -43.72 8.74
C LEU A 11 32.73 -42.22 9.03
N ILE A 12 33.79 -41.62 9.56
CA ILE A 12 33.86 -40.18 9.80
C ILE A 12 33.76 -39.40 8.47
N GLY A 13 34.44 -39.87 7.42
CA GLY A 13 34.34 -39.30 6.07
C GLY A 13 32.92 -39.36 5.51
N LEU A 14 32.25 -40.51 5.63
CA LEU A 14 30.86 -40.69 5.19
C LEU A 14 29.90 -39.76 5.95
N ILE A 15 30.04 -39.67 7.27
CA ILE A 15 29.24 -38.77 8.10
C ILE A 15 29.47 -37.31 7.69
N GLY A 16 30.72 -36.91 7.43
CA GLY A 16 31.04 -35.58 6.93
C GLY A 16 30.37 -35.25 5.60
N VAL A 17 30.35 -36.19 4.65
CA VAL A 17 29.64 -36.05 3.37
C VAL A 17 28.13 -35.90 3.59
N LEU A 18 27.53 -36.75 4.43
CA LEU A 18 26.10 -36.69 4.73
C LEU A 18 25.72 -35.35 5.38
N ILE A 19 26.48 -34.91 6.39
CA ILE A 19 26.27 -33.61 7.05
C ILE A 19 26.41 -32.48 6.03
N GLY A 20 27.43 -32.51 5.18
CA GLY A 20 27.63 -31.52 4.11
C GLY A 20 26.44 -31.44 3.16
N LEU A 21 25.88 -32.58 2.75
CA LEU A 21 24.68 -32.63 1.90
C LEU A 21 23.46 -32.00 2.59
N PHE A 22 23.23 -32.31 3.87
CA PHE A 22 22.12 -31.74 4.63
C PHE A 22 22.26 -30.24 4.85
N ILE A 23 23.45 -29.76 5.21
CA ILE A 23 23.73 -28.33 5.39
C ILE A 23 23.55 -27.58 4.07
N ASN A 24 24.10 -28.11 2.97
CA ASN A 24 23.96 -27.49 1.66
C ASN A 24 22.50 -27.43 1.19
N GLU A 25 21.74 -28.50 1.37
CA GLU A 25 20.31 -28.50 1.03
C GLU A 25 19.50 -27.53 1.91
N TYR A 26 19.84 -27.41 3.20
CA TYR A 26 19.23 -26.44 4.10
C TYR A 26 19.47 -24.99 3.63
N PHE A 27 20.72 -24.63 3.32
CA PHE A 27 21.04 -23.31 2.76
C PHE A 27 20.35 -23.07 1.41
N ARG A 28 20.33 -24.08 0.52
CA ARG A 28 19.65 -23.99 -0.78
C ARG A 28 18.15 -23.76 -0.63
N ARG A 29 17.49 -24.44 0.31
CA ARG A 29 16.07 -24.23 0.61
C ARG A 29 15.82 -22.83 1.16
N ARG A 30 16.64 -22.37 2.11
CA ARG A 30 16.49 -21.04 2.70
C ARG A 30 16.69 -19.93 1.68
N ASN A 31 17.71 -20.03 0.82
CA ASN A 31 17.95 -19.08 -0.27
C ASN A 31 16.78 -19.03 -1.26
N ARG A 32 16.17 -20.18 -1.60
CA ARG A 32 14.97 -20.20 -2.46
C ARG A 32 13.79 -19.49 -1.80
N VAL A 33 13.52 -19.78 -0.53
CA VAL A 33 12.43 -19.12 0.22
C VAL A 33 12.66 -17.61 0.29
N GLU A 34 13.89 -17.18 0.56
CA GLU A 34 14.26 -15.76 0.62
C GLU A 34 14.08 -15.07 -0.74
N LEU A 35 14.51 -15.71 -1.83
CA LEU A 35 14.34 -15.20 -3.19
C LEU A 35 12.85 -15.02 -3.56
N TYR A 36 12.03 -16.07 -3.38
CA TYR A 36 10.60 -16.00 -3.68
C TYR A 36 9.88 -14.97 -2.79
N SER A 37 10.26 -14.89 -1.51
CA SER A 37 9.70 -13.89 -0.58
C SER A 37 10.01 -12.47 -1.04
N LYS A 38 11.24 -12.23 -1.52
CA LYS A 38 11.65 -10.94 -2.07
C LYS A 38 10.86 -10.58 -3.33
N GLU A 39 10.73 -11.51 -4.28
CA GLU A 39 9.99 -11.27 -5.53
C GLU A 39 8.51 -10.97 -5.28
N ILE A 40 7.86 -11.76 -4.42
CA ILE A 40 6.46 -11.53 -4.02
C ILE A 40 6.32 -10.17 -3.31
N PHE A 41 7.23 -9.85 -2.39
CA PHE A 41 7.24 -8.57 -1.70
C PHE A 41 7.37 -7.39 -2.67
N GLN A 42 8.33 -7.45 -3.60
CA GLN A 42 8.52 -6.41 -4.61
C GLN A 42 7.30 -6.24 -5.51
N LYS A 43 6.71 -7.36 -5.95
CA LYS A 43 5.48 -7.33 -6.75
C LYS A 43 4.33 -6.68 -5.98
N ARG A 44 4.16 -7.07 -4.71
CA ARG A 44 3.14 -6.53 -3.81
C ARG A 44 3.33 -5.03 -3.58
N LEU A 45 4.55 -4.60 -3.29
CA LEU A 45 4.89 -3.18 -3.13
C LEU A 45 4.54 -2.39 -4.40
N SER A 46 4.93 -2.88 -5.57
CA SER A 46 4.61 -2.23 -6.85
C SER A 46 3.11 -2.12 -7.13
N VAL A 47 2.32 -3.12 -6.73
CA VAL A 47 0.86 -3.07 -6.82
C VAL A 47 0.30 -1.96 -5.91
N TYR A 48 0.76 -1.88 -4.66
CA TYR A 48 0.30 -0.84 -3.73
C TYR A 48 0.74 0.57 -4.14
N GLU A 49 1.92 0.74 -4.71
CA GLU A 49 2.37 2.02 -5.28
C GLU A 49 1.40 2.50 -6.36
N LYS A 50 1.03 1.61 -7.29
CA LYS A 50 0.04 1.92 -8.34
C LYS A 50 -1.35 2.21 -7.78
N LEU A 51 -1.78 1.47 -6.75
CA LEU A 51 -3.04 1.75 -6.08
C LEU A 51 -3.03 3.13 -5.43
N TYR A 52 -1.93 3.49 -4.76
CA TYR A 52 -1.75 4.81 -4.16
C TYR A 52 -1.82 5.92 -5.20
N GLU A 53 -1.16 5.76 -6.35
CA GLU A 53 -1.22 6.71 -7.45
C GLU A 53 -2.63 6.88 -8.01
N LYS A 54 -3.37 5.76 -8.20
CA LYS A 54 -4.76 5.82 -8.65
C LYS A 54 -5.62 6.62 -7.68
N ILE A 55 -5.56 6.29 -6.39
CA ILE A 55 -6.31 7.01 -5.34
C ILE A 55 -5.94 8.50 -5.31
N TYR A 56 -4.66 8.83 -5.47
CA TYR A 56 -4.21 10.22 -5.51
C TYR A 56 -4.84 11.00 -6.68
N LYS A 57 -4.97 10.36 -7.86
CA LYS A 57 -5.56 10.96 -9.05
C LYS A 57 -7.09 11.09 -9.00
N ILE A 58 -7.77 10.32 -8.14
CA ILE A 58 -9.23 10.38 -8.01
C ILE A 58 -9.69 11.68 -7.36
N SER A 59 -9.01 12.17 -6.32
CA SER A 59 -9.43 13.38 -5.59
C SER A 59 -9.74 14.59 -6.47
N PRO A 60 -8.86 15.04 -7.40
CA PRO A 60 -9.17 16.19 -8.24
C PRO A 60 -10.36 15.94 -9.18
N ILE A 61 -10.53 14.71 -9.68
CA ILE A 61 -11.67 14.35 -10.54
C ILE A 61 -12.97 14.39 -9.73
N ALA A 62 -12.96 13.83 -8.53
CA ALA A 62 -14.12 13.84 -7.64
C ALA A 62 -14.55 15.27 -7.30
N HIS A 63 -13.62 16.15 -6.91
CA HIS A 63 -13.98 17.55 -6.61
C HIS A 63 -14.57 18.27 -7.83
N ASP A 64 -14.02 18.04 -9.03
CA ASP A 64 -14.58 18.60 -10.26
C ASP A 64 -16.01 18.07 -10.50
N ILE A 65 -16.24 16.76 -10.34
CA ILE A 65 -17.57 16.15 -10.47
C ILE A 65 -18.56 16.64 -9.40
N MET A 66 -18.13 16.89 -8.18
CA MET A 66 -19.01 17.34 -7.08
C MET A 66 -19.44 18.82 -7.21
N GLU A 67 -18.66 19.66 -7.92
CA GLU A 67 -18.81 21.11 -7.86
C GLU A 67 -19.00 21.80 -9.23
N ASN A 68 -18.48 21.24 -10.32
CA ASN A 68 -18.43 21.94 -11.60
C ASN A 68 -19.80 21.95 -12.30
N PRO A 69 -20.46 23.10 -12.49
CA PRO A 69 -21.82 23.16 -13.04
C PRO A 69 -21.92 22.89 -14.55
N LYS A 70 -20.79 22.68 -15.25
CA LYS A 70 -20.78 22.49 -16.70
C LYS A 70 -21.31 21.13 -17.15
N TYR A 71 -21.23 20.13 -16.28
CA TYR A 71 -21.60 18.76 -16.61
C TYR A 71 -23.09 18.53 -16.41
N SER A 72 -23.72 17.84 -17.37
CA SER A 72 -25.02 17.21 -17.19
C SER A 72 -24.91 16.03 -16.21
N GLU A 73 -26.06 15.50 -15.78
CA GLU A 73 -26.13 14.30 -14.93
C GLU A 73 -25.52 13.08 -15.61
N GLU A 74 -25.85 12.88 -16.88
CA GLU A 74 -25.31 11.78 -17.69
C GLU A 74 -23.79 11.91 -17.88
N GLU A 75 -23.28 13.13 -18.12
CA GLU A 75 -21.84 13.37 -18.24
C GLU A 75 -21.11 13.11 -16.92
N ARG A 76 -21.66 13.54 -15.78
CA ARG A 76 -21.07 13.24 -14.47
C ARG A 76 -21.02 11.74 -14.21
N HIS A 77 -22.14 11.06 -14.46
CA HIS A 77 -22.25 9.63 -14.25
C HIS A 77 -21.27 8.86 -15.15
N GLU A 78 -21.11 9.25 -16.43
CA GLU A 78 -20.17 8.60 -17.35
C GLU A 78 -18.71 8.80 -16.90
N ILE A 79 -18.32 10.03 -16.57
CA ILE A 79 -16.96 10.34 -16.10
C ILE A 79 -16.66 9.58 -14.82
N TRP A 80 -17.59 9.61 -13.86
CA TRP A 80 -17.37 8.97 -12.56
C TRP A 80 -17.38 7.45 -12.65
N SER A 81 -18.32 6.87 -13.41
CA SER A 81 -18.37 5.44 -13.66
C SER A 81 -17.07 4.92 -14.29
N SER A 82 -16.47 5.68 -15.22
CA SER A 82 -15.17 5.35 -15.80
C SER A 82 -14.07 5.23 -14.73
N VAL A 83 -14.05 6.15 -13.76
CA VAL A 83 -13.12 6.12 -12.63
C VAL A 83 -13.36 4.89 -11.75
N VAL A 84 -14.62 4.61 -11.40
CA VAL A 84 -15.00 3.46 -10.57
C VAL A 84 -14.62 2.15 -11.25
N PHE A 85 -14.91 2.00 -12.55
CA PHE A 85 -14.58 0.80 -13.31
C PHE A 85 -13.07 0.60 -13.47
N ASP A 86 -12.30 1.66 -13.72
CA ASP A 86 -10.84 1.56 -13.78
C ASP A 86 -10.25 1.12 -12.43
N MET A 87 -10.79 1.61 -11.31
CA MET A 87 -10.39 1.17 -9.97
C MET A 87 -10.75 -0.29 -9.71
N ALA A 88 -12.01 -0.68 -9.98
CA ALA A 88 -12.49 -2.05 -9.79
C ALA A 88 -11.68 -3.05 -10.62
N LYS A 89 -11.49 -2.76 -11.92
CA LYS A 89 -10.67 -3.59 -12.82
C LYS A 89 -9.25 -3.73 -12.33
N PHE A 90 -8.66 -2.67 -11.80
CA PHE A 90 -7.32 -2.72 -11.23
C PHE A 90 -7.27 -3.65 -10.01
N MET A 91 -8.27 -3.58 -9.13
CA MET A 91 -8.34 -4.42 -7.95
C MET A 91 -8.50 -5.89 -8.31
N ASP A 92 -9.45 -6.21 -9.20
CA ASP A 92 -9.67 -7.57 -9.68
C ASP A 92 -8.40 -8.16 -10.31
N SER A 93 -7.72 -7.38 -11.14
CA SER A 93 -6.49 -7.82 -11.82
C SER A 93 -5.31 -8.04 -10.86
N ASN A 94 -5.39 -7.55 -9.62
CA ASN A 94 -4.31 -7.61 -8.64
C ASN A 94 -4.77 -8.20 -7.29
N GLU A 95 -5.90 -8.90 -7.26
CA GLU A 95 -6.52 -9.46 -6.04
C GLU A 95 -5.53 -10.25 -5.19
N LEU A 96 -4.69 -11.07 -5.84
CA LEU A 96 -3.66 -11.89 -5.18
C LEU A 96 -2.67 -11.09 -4.31
N TYR A 97 -2.44 -9.82 -4.64
CA TYR A 97 -1.45 -8.97 -3.97
C TYR A 97 -2.09 -7.91 -3.06
N LEU A 98 -3.40 -7.73 -3.15
CA LEU A 98 -4.14 -6.73 -2.41
C LEU A 98 -4.77 -7.31 -1.14
N ASN A 99 -4.90 -6.44 -0.14
CA ASN A 99 -5.61 -6.76 1.09
C ASN A 99 -7.09 -6.46 0.87
N GLU A 100 -7.95 -7.44 1.13
CA GLU A 100 -9.40 -7.34 0.92
C GLU A 100 -10.03 -6.12 1.60
N ASN A 101 -9.64 -5.81 2.85
CA ASN A 101 -10.19 -4.65 3.56
C ASN A 101 -9.80 -3.32 2.91
N ILE A 102 -8.58 -3.25 2.37
CA ILE A 102 -8.13 -2.06 1.62
C ILE A 102 -8.91 -1.94 0.32
N THR A 103 -9.11 -3.05 -0.39
CA THR A 103 -9.93 -3.12 -1.60
C THR A 103 -11.34 -2.62 -1.34
N VAL A 104 -12.05 -3.20 -0.36
CA VAL A 104 -13.41 -2.81 0.02
C VAL A 104 -13.48 -1.34 0.38
N HIS A 105 -12.58 -0.85 1.24
CA HIS A 105 -12.54 0.57 1.62
C HIS A 105 -12.40 1.48 0.40
N CYS A 106 -11.50 1.13 -0.52
CA CYS A 106 -11.22 1.95 -1.69
C CYS A 106 -12.36 1.97 -2.70
N VAL A 107 -13.09 0.87 -2.91
CA VAL A 107 -14.29 0.85 -3.79
C VAL A 107 -15.43 1.61 -3.13
N SER A 108 -15.73 1.32 -1.86
CA SER A 108 -16.83 1.94 -1.13
C SER A 108 -16.66 3.45 -1.00
N ALA A 109 -15.42 3.94 -0.92
CA ALA A 109 -15.11 5.37 -0.89
C ALA A 109 -15.49 6.13 -2.17
N LEU A 110 -15.81 5.43 -3.27
CA LEU A 110 -16.15 6.04 -4.55
C LEU A 110 -17.66 6.08 -4.82
N ILE A 111 -18.47 5.40 -4.02
CA ILE A 111 -19.91 5.28 -4.28
C ILE A 111 -20.59 6.61 -3.97
N GLY A 112 -21.46 7.07 -4.88
CA GLY A 112 -22.36 8.22 -4.67
C GLY A 112 -21.68 9.59 -4.78
N VAL A 113 -20.47 9.66 -5.32
CA VAL A 113 -19.74 10.93 -5.52
C VAL A 113 -20.40 11.79 -6.61
N GLU A 114 -20.95 11.15 -7.64
CA GLU A 114 -21.66 11.81 -8.74
C GLU A 114 -22.95 12.53 -8.28
N ASP A 115 -23.57 12.02 -7.20
CA ASP A 115 -24.84 12.53 -6.68
C ASP A 115 -24.67 13.81 -5.85
N VAL A 116 -23.47 14.03 -5.30
CA VAL A 116 -23.15 15.15 -4.39
C VAL A 116 -23.44 16.52 -5.03
N TYR A 117 -23.31 16.64 -6.36
CA TYR A 117 -23.61 17.90 -7.04
C TYR A 117 -25.07 18.33 -6.85
N TYR A 118 -26.00 17.36 -6.87
CA TYR A 118 -27.45 17.55 -6.85
C TYR A 118 -28.04 17.70 -5.45
N MET A 119 -27.24 17.58 -4.40
CA MET A 119 -27.69 17.77 -3.02
C MET A 119 -28.16 19.21 -2.79
N GLU A 120 -29.40 19.36 -2.32
CA GLU A 120 -30.03 20.65 -2.06
C GLU A 120 -29.56 21.27 -0.73
N ASP A 121 -29.33 20.44 0.30
CA ASP A 121 -28.85 20.91 1.60
C ASP A 121 -27.33 21.19 1.55
N PRO A 122 -26.90 22.46 1.73
CA PRO A 122 -25.49 22.81 1.71
C PRO A 122 -24.67 22.15 2.83
N GLU A 123 -25.25 21.89 3.99
CA GLU A 123 -24.54 21.25 5.11
C GLU A 123 -24.37 19.75 4.86
N GLU A 124 -25.39 19.09 4.30
CA GLU A 124 -25.29 17.70 3.84
C GLU A 124 -24.23 17.55 2.74
N LYS A 125 -24.29 18.41 1.71
CA LYS A 125 -23.30 18.44 0.62
C LYS A 125 -21.88 18.60 1.13
N LYS A 126 -21.66 19.54 2.04
CA LYS A 126 -20.36 19.75 2.66
C LYS A 126 -19.92 18.53 3.48
N GLY A 127 -20.84 17.91 4.22
CA GLY A 127 -20.60 16.67 4.95
C GLY A 127 -20.11 15.54 4.05
N GLU A 128 -20.73 15.36 2.89
CA GLU A 128 -20.33 14.32 1.92
C GLU A 128 -18.98 14.59 1.26
N ILE A 129 -18.68 15.85 0.90
CA ILE A 129 -17.34 16.24 0.42
C ILE A 129 -16.26 15.94 1.49
N GLU A 130 -16.55 16.25 2.75
CA GLU A 130 -15.66 15.94 3.86
C GLU A 130 -15.50 14.43 4.08
N ASN A 131 -16.59 13.67 4.00
CA ASN A 131 -16.59 12.22 4.14
C ASN A 131 -15.74 11.57 3.05
N PHE A 132 -15.94 11.95 1.79
CA PHE A 132 -15.11 11.52 0.68
C PHE A 132 -13.63 11.85 0.92
N THR A 133 -13.32 13.09 1.30
CA THR A 133 -11.95 13.54 1.58
C THR A 133 -11.29 12.71 2.69
N LYS A 134 -12.04 12.44 3.77
CA LYS A 134 -11.59 11.58 4.88
C LYS A 134 -11.38 10.15 4.40
N SER A 135 -12.28 9.59 3.60
CA SER A 135 -12.20 8.24 3.05
C SER A 135 -10.97 8.06 2.16
N ILE A 136 -10.67 9.01 1.27
CA ILE A 136 -9.44 8.98 0.45
C ILE A 136 -8.19 9.15 1.30
N ALA A 137 -8.22 10.00 2.33
CA ALA A 137 -7.10 10.12 3.26
C ALA A 137 -6.85 8.83 4.05
N ASN A 138 -7.92 8.13 4.45
CA ASN A 138 -7.83 6.84 5.15
C ASN A 138 -7.30 5.74 4.23
N ALA A 139 -7.77 5.67 2.98
CA ALA A 139 -7.27 4.72 1.99
C ALA A 139 -5.74 4.84 1.81
N ARG A 140 -5.24 6.08 1.65
CA ARG A 140 -3.80 6.38 1.56
C ARG A 140 -3.03 5.95 2.81
N LYS A 141 -3.59 6.13 4.01
CA LYS A 141 -2.96 5.67 5.27
C LYS A 141 -2.91 4.15 5.34
N MET A 142 -4.01 3.46 5.00
CA MET A 142 -4.08 2.00 5.01
C MET A 142 -3.03 1.40 4.07
N ILE A 143 -2.86 1.96 2.87
CA ILE A 143 -1.83 1.52 1.91
C ILE A 143 -0.41 1.70 2.45
N LYS A 144 -0.12 2.86 3.07
CA LYS A 144 1.21 3.11 3.67
C LYS A 144 1.52 2.19 4.85
N ALA A 145 0.50 1.86 5.64
CA ALA A 145 0.63 0.91 6.74
C ALA A 145 0.91 -0.51 6.19
N GLU A 146 0.13 -0.95 5.20
CA GLU A 146 0.23 -2.30 4.61
C GLU A 146 1.55 -2.54 3.87
N THR A 147 2.09 -1.52 3.21
CA THR A 147 3.38 -1.60 2.51
C THR A 147 4.59 -1.56 3.46
N GLY A 148 4.39 -1.31 4.75
CA GLY A 148 5.48 -1.14 5.71
C GLY A 148 6.27 0.15 5.53
N LEU A 149 5.86 1.04 4.61
CA LEU A 149 6.54 2.32 4.38
C LEU A 149 6.53 3.20 5.63
N GLU A 150 5.46 3.17 6.43
CA GLU A 150 5.43 3.93 7.69
C GLU A 150 6.52 3.47 8.69
N ALA A 151 6.78 2.16 8.75
CA ALA A 151 7.82 1.62 9.62
C ALA A 151 9.22 1.96 9.10
N LEU A 152 9.42 1.88 7.78
CA LEU A 152 10.67 2.26 7.12
C LEU A 152 10.96 3.75 7.30
N ASP A 153 9.97 4.63 7.12
CA ASP A 153 10.11 6.08 7.32
C ASP A 153 10.56 6.40 8.75
N LYS A 154 9.97 5.75 9.76
CA LYS A 154 10.39 5.89 11.17
C LYS A 154 11.82 5.44 11.38
N LEU A 155 12.21 4.30 10.81
CA LEU A 155 13.57 3.79 10.88
C LEU A 155 14.56 4.76 10.22
N PHE A 156 14.30 5.20 8.99
CA PHE A 156 15.17 6.13 8.27
C PHE A 156 15.26 7.49 8.95
N SER A 157 14.17 8.00 9.50
CA SER A 157 14.17 9.23 10.29
C SER A 157 15.06 9.11 11.53
N SER A 158 15.02 7.96 12.22
CA SER A 158 15.86 7.69 13.41
C SER A 158 17.36 7.62 13.07
N ILE A 159 17.71 7.08 11.90
CA ILE A 159 19.10 6.91 11.46
C ILE A 159 19.64 8.23 10.91
N SER A 160 18.89 8.86 9.99
CA SER A 160 19.34 10.06 9.28
C SER A 160 19.32 11.30 10.16
N LYS A 161 18.46 11.34 11.19
CA LYS A 161 18.14 12.56 11.97
C LYS A 161 17.79 13.76 11.07
N ALA A 162 17.31 13.51 9.85
CA ALA A 162 17.00 14.54 8.88
C ALA A 162 15.91 15.46 9.45
N LYS A 163 16.22 16.75 9.56
CA LYS A 163 15.26 17.78 9.92
C LYS A 163 14.91 18.57 8.67
N HIS A 164 13.64 18.51 8.28
CA HIS A 164 13.11 19.36 7.23
C HIS A 164 12.63 20.66 7.88
N GLU A 165 13.44 21.71 7.80
CA GLU A 165 13.12 23.02 8.34
C GLU A 165 13.02 24.04 7.20
N SER A 166 11.93 24.79 7.18
CA SER A 166 11.72 25.96 6.32
C SER A 166 10.68 26.86 6.98
N GLU A 167 10.61 28.13 6.60
CA GLU A 167 9.60 29.06 7.10
C GLU A 167 8.18 28.53 6.86
N ILE A 168 7.96 27.89 5.71
CA ILE A 168 6.69 27.26 5.35
C ILE A 168 6.38 26.08 6.28
N ILE A 169 7.35 25.23 6.57
CA ILE A 169 7.17 24.08 7.48
C ILE A 169 6.87 24.59 8.90
N SER A 170 7.59 25.61 9.36
CA SER A 170 7.36 26.22 10.68
C SER A 170 5.96 26.82 10.78
N TYR A 171 5.51 27.53 9.75
CA TYR A 171 4.16 28.08 9.68
C TYR A 171 3.09 26.98 9.69
N TYR A 172 3.25 25.94 8.88
CA TYR A 172 2.35 24.79 8.86
C TYR A 172 2.29 24.06 10.21
N GLN A 173 3.43 23.83 10.86
CA GLN A 173 3.46 23.20 12.18
C GLN A 173 2.75 24.03 13.24
N LYS A 174 2.83 25.36 13.17
CA LYS A 174 2.07 26.27 14.05
C LYS A 174 0.57 26.10 13.84
N LEU A 175 0.08 26.22 12.60
CA LEU A 175 -1.33 26.01 12.24
C LEU A 175 -1.85 24.65 12.69
N LYS A 176 -1.08 23.59 12.47
CA LYS A 176 -1.46 22.22 12.85
C LYS A 176 -1.63 22.04 14.37
N ARG A 177 -0.89 22.79 15.19
CA ARG A 177 -1.04 22.78 16.65
C ARG A 177 -2.28 23.55 17.10
N GLU A 178 -2.61 24.64 16.41
CA GLU A 178 -3.80 25.45 16.70
C GLU A 178 -5.10 24.71 16.36
N LEU A 179 -5.14 23.95 15.26
CA LEU A 179 -6.30 23.16 14.82
C LEU A 179 -6.54 21.85 15.61
N LYS A 180 -5.64 21.47 16.52
CA LYS A 180 -5.77 20.27 17.36
C LYS A 180 -6.27 20.56 18.77
N LYS A 181 -6.49 21.83 19.11
CA LYS A 181 -7.15 22.27 20.35
C LYS A 181 -8.66 22.37 20.12
#